data_AF-A0A8H7SQF8-F1
#
_entry.id   AF-A0A8H7SQF8-F1
#
_cell.length_a   1.000
_cell.length_b   1.000
_cell.length_c   1.000
_cell.angle_alpha   90.00
_cell.angle_beta   90.00
_cell.angle_gamma   90.00
#
_symmetry.space_group_name_H-M   'P 1'
#
loop_
_entity.id
_entity.type
_entity.pdbx_description
1 polymer ?
#
loop_
_entity_poly.entity_id
_entity_poly.type
_entity_poly.pdbx_seq_one_letter_code
_entity_poly.pdbx_strand_id
1 'polypeptide(L)'
;MFRNQYDNDVSTWSPQGRIHQVEYAVEAVKQGSAAIGLRSDKFAVLLALKRSSGELASYQKKLIKIDDHMGIGIAGLTSDARVLSNFMRSEAMKSKMLYDRPLPVQRIVNTIADKAQVNTQQYGRRPYGVGLLVIGHDETGPHLFECSPSGTSFEYYAMSIASLEELVRHGLQALRDTLQQDKDLNIHNTSLGIVGEGQSFAIIEGEALQKYLDLLGEDTGRTRLPGGSATATSSTAPTDQERENAEPAAAVLFEAADPMDTDA
;
A
#
# COMPACT_ATOMS: atom_id res chain seq x y z
N MET A 1 -23.88 13.32 -24.41
CA MET A 1 -23.17 12.78 -23.23
C MET A 1 -24.03 11.66 -22.68
N PHE A 2 -23.58 10.40 -22.74
CA PHE A 2 -24.34 9.29 -22.14
C PHE A 2 -24.23 9.40 -20.62
N ARG A 3 -25.33 9.76 -19.97
CA ARG A 3 -25.39 9.79 -18.51
C ARG A 3 -25.63 8.36 -18.06
N ASN A 4 -24.68 7.78 -17.32
CA ASN A 4 -24.87 6.45 -16.75
C ASN A 4 -26.00 6.55 -15.72
N GLN A 5 -26.98 5.63 -15.78
CA GLN A 5 -28.13 5.68 -14.88
C GLN A 5 -27.84 4.95 -13.54
N TYR A 6 -26.79 4.14 -13.52
CA TYR A 6 -26.44 3.21 -12.44
C TYR A 6 -25.27 3.71 -11.57
N ASP A 7 -24.92 4.99 -11.61
CA ASP A 7 -23.75 5.53 -10.91
C ASP A 7 -24.08 6.57 -9.85
N ASN A 8 -25.36 6.83 -9.58
CA ASN A 8 -25.76 7.88 -8.63
C ASN A 8 -25.72 7.44 -7.16
N ASP A 9 -25.85 6.15 -6.88
CA ASP A 9 -25.93 5.63 -5.52
C ASP A 9 -25.20 4.29 -5.37
N VAL A 10 -24.81 3.98 -4.13
CA VAL A 10 -24.05 2.78 -3.79
C VAL A 10 -24.90 1.52 -3.72
N SER A 11 -26.22 1.67 -3.55
CA SER A 11 -27.17 0.54 -3.52
C SER A 11 -27.59 0.04 -4.91
N THR A 12 -27.16 0.71 -5.98
CA THR A 12 -27.57 0.40 -7.36
C THR A 12 -26.51 -0.42 -8.08
N TRP A 13 -26.88 -1.64 -8.45
CA TRP A 13 -26.05 -2.51 -9.29
C TRP A 13 -26.21 -2.16 -10.76
N SER A 14 -25.09 -2.17 -11.50
CA SER A 14 -25.13 -2.09 -12.96
C SER A 14 -25.54 -3.43 -13.59
N PRO A 15 -26.01 -3.45 -14.85
CA PRO A 15 -26.30 -4.69 -15.57
C PRO A 15 -25.10 -5.64 -15.69
N GLN A 16 -23.87 -5.13 -15.52
CA GLN A 16 -22.63 -5.91 -15.52
C GLN A 16 -22.25 -6.46 -14.12
N GLY A 17 -23.10 -6.26 -13.10
CA GLY A 17 -22.81 -6.71 -11.73
C GLY A 17 -21.74 -5.87 -11.03
N ARG A 18 -21.67 -4.57 -11.31
CA ARG A 18 -20.69 -3.65 -10.71
C ARG A 18 -21.39 -2.56 -9.88
N ILE A 19 -20.71 -2.06 -8.86
CA ILE A 19 -21.13 -0.88 -8.09
C ILE A 19 -20.18 0.27 -8.43
N HIS A 20 -20.60 1.16 -9.33
CA HIS A 20 -19.73 2.23 -9.83
C HIS A 20 -19.25 3.19 -8.74
N GLN A 21 -20.09 3.49 -7.73
CA GLN A 21 -19.69 4.37 -6.61
C GLN A 21 -18.51 3.81 -5.81
N VAL A 22 -18.42 2.49 -5.65
CA VAL A 22 -17.27 1.85 -4.98
C VAL A 22 -16.02 1.97 -5.84
N GLU A 23 -16.14 1.73 -7.14
CA GLU A 23 -15.02 1.84 -8.08
C GLU A 23 -14.49 3.27 -8.16
N TYR A 24 -15.36 4.26 -8.18
CA TYR A 24 -14.96 5.67 -8.14
C TYR A 24 -14.22 6.01 -6.84
N ALA A 25 -14.63 5.44 -5.71
CA ALA A 25 -13.93 5.62 -4.44
C ALA A 25 -12.53 4.97 -4.46
N VAL A 26 -12.39 3.80 -5.09
CA VAL A 26 -11.08 3.14 -5.30
C VAL A 26 -10.19 3.98 -6.21
N GLU A 27 -10.74 4.56 -7.29
CA GLU A 27 -9.99 5.49 -8.15
C GLU A 27 -9.55 6.76 -7.40
N ALA A 28 -10.35 7.26 -6.46
CA ALA A 28 -9.98 8.40 -5.63
C ALA A 28 -8.74 8.12 -4.75
N VAL A 29 -8.52 6.86 -4.32
CA VAL A 29 -7.31 6.47 -3.58
C VAL A 29 -6.06 6.61 -4.45
N LYS A 30 -6.15 6.22 -5.72
CA LYS A 30 -5.03 6.31 -6.69
C LYS A 30 -4.61 7.75 -6.98
N GLN A 31 -5.51 8.73 -6.80
CA GLN A 31 -5.19 10.16 -6.94
C GLN A 31 -4.40 10.70 -5.73
N GLY A 32 -4.42 9.98 -4.60
CA GLY A 32 -3.57 10.26 -3.46
C GLY A 32 -2.09 10.22 -3.83
N SER A 33 -1.24 10.92 -3.07
CA SER A 33 0.20 10.72 -3.23
C SER A 33 0.60 9.30 -2.81
N ALA A 34 1.76 8.83 -3.26
CA ALA A 34 2.23 7.49 -2.95
C ALA A 34 2.43 7.29 -1.43
N ALA A 35 2.11 6.08 -0.99
CA ALA A 35 2.48 5.53 0.31
C ALA A 35 2.88 4.07 0.09
N ILE A 36 3.97 3.66 0.71
CA ILE A 36 4.58 2.34 0.55
C ILE A 36 4.68 1.72 1.93
N GLY A 37 4.23 0.48 2.06
CA GLY A 37 4.42 -0.34 3.25
C GLY A 37 5.32 -1.51 2.93
N LEU A 38 6.27 -1.79 3.81
CA LEU A 38 7.11 -2.98 3.74
C LEU A 38 7.15 -3.65 5.12
N ARG A 39 7.26 -4.97 5.13
CA ARG A 39 7.32 -5.80 6.33
C ARG A 39 8.51 -6.75 6.21
N SER A 40 9.23 -6.95 7.29
CA SER A 40 10.16 -8.06 7.50
C SER A 40 9.64 -8.99 8.59
N ASP A 41 10.46 -9.95 9.01
CA ASP A 41 10.21 -10.83 10.15
C ASP A 41 10.08 -10.08 11.49
N LYS A 42 10.81 -8.96 11.64
CA LYS A 42 10.91 -8.21 12.91
C LYS A 42 10.30 -6.81 12.88
N PHE A 43 10.25 -6.18 11.71
CA PHE A 43 9.86 -4.78 11.56
C PHE A 43 8.81 -4.60 10.48
N ALA A 44 7.96 -3.59 10.64
CA ALA A 44 7.12 -3.06 9.58
C ALA A 44 7.37 -1.56 9.45
N VAL A 45 7.46 -1.08 8.21
CA VAL A 45 7.74 0.31 7.90
C VAL A 45 6.71 0.87 6.92
N LEU A 46 6.40 2.15 7.11
CA LEU A 46 5.59 2.94 6.20
C LEU A 46 6.39 4.13 5.71
N LEU A 47 6.39 4.34 4.40
CA LEU A 47 7.00 5.49 3.75
C LEU A 47 5.94 6.23 2.98
N ALA A 48 5.83 7.54 3.19
CA ALA A 48 4.81 8.34 2.55
C ALA A 48 5.40 9.60 1.92
N LEU A 49 5.01 9.85 0.66
CA LEU A 49 5.31 11.09 -0.03
C LEU A 49 4.25 12.14 0.33
N LYS A 50 4.65 13.18 1.05
CA LYS A 50 3.84 14.36 1.36
C LYS A 50 3.85 15.31 0.17
N ARG A 51 2.67 15.79 -0.21
CA ARG A 51 2.52 16.87 -1.19
C ARG A 51 2.36 18.20 -0.46
N SER A 52 2.91 19.25 -1.05
CA SER A 52 2.61 20.63 -0.70
C SER A 52 1.79 21.27 -1.81
N SER A 53 0.83 22.13 -1.46
CA SER A 53 0.02 22.87 -2.44
C SER A 53 0.74 24.08 -3.02
N GLY A 54 1.84 24.53 -2.39
CA GLY A 54 2.65 25.66 -2.83
C GLY A 54 3.91 25.78 -1.98
N GLU A 55 4.82 26.65 -2.38
CA GLU A 55 6.14 26.79 -1.73
C GLU A 55 6.04 27.16 -0.23
N LEU A 56 5.09 28.04 0.11
CA LEU A 56 4.86 28.49 1.48
C LEU A 56 3.88 27.60 2.26
N ALA A 57 3.29 26.59 1.60
CA ALA A 57 2.32 25.73 2.24
C ALA A 57 3.01 24.63 3.05
N SER A 58 2.43 24.29 4.20
CA SER A 58 2.88 23.16 4.99
C SER A 58 2.56 21.84 4.30
N TYR A 59 3.45 20.86 4.45
CA TYR A 59 3.25 19.52 3.94
C TYR A 59 2.13 18.81 4.70
N GLN A 60 1.20 18.20 3.96
CA GLN A 60 0.12 17.46 4.58
C GLN A 60 0.63 16.14 5.19
N LYS A 61 0.35 15.92 6.47
CA LYS A 61 0.71 14.69 7.18
C LYS A 61 -0.06 13.50 6.62
N LYS A 62 0.66 12.42 6.32
CA LYS A 62 0.10 11.18 5.77
C LYS A 62 0.19 9.98 6.69
N LEU A 63 1.12 10.01 7.64
CA LEU A 63 1.26 8.99 8.65
C LEU A 63 0.55 9.46 9.92
N ILE A 64 -0.18 8.54 10.54
CA ILE A 64 -0.96 8.82 11.75
C ILE A 64 -0.70 7.70 12.75
N LYS A 65 -0.20 8.05 13.93
CA LYS A 65 -0.09 7.12 15.07
C LYS A 65 -1.50 6.78 15.59
N ILE A 66 -1.80 5.50 15.69
CA ILE A 66 -3.06 5.00 16.27
C ILE A 66 -2.84 4.58 17.72
N ASP A 67 -1.81 3.78 17.97
CA ASP A 67 -1.43 3.32 19.29
C ASP A 67 0.09 3.16 19.38
N ASP A 68 0.62 2.74 20.51
CA ASP A 68 2.07 2.53 20.69
C ASP A 68 2.62 1.41 19.82
N HIS A 69 1.82 0.40 19.49
CA HIS A 69 2.23 -0.73 18.66
C HIS A 69 1.69 -0.67 17.24
N MET A 70 1.06 0.44 16.83
CA MET A 70 0.35 0.53 15.55
C MET A 70 0.27 1.95 14.99
N GLY A 71 0.44 2.06 13.67
CA GLY A 71 0.21 3.28 12.91
C GLY A 71 -0.34 3.03 11.52
N ILE A 72 -0.80 4.09 10.89
CA ILE A 72 -1.39 4.03 9.55
C ILE A 72 -0.76 5.04 8.60
N GLY A 73 -0.72 4.68 7.32
CA GLY A 73 -0.47 5.54 6.19
C GLY A 73 -1.73 5.69 5.36
N ILE A 74 -1.98 6.89 4.84
CA ILE A 74 -3.24 7.22 4.17
C ILE A 74 -3.02 7.55 2.69
N ALA A 75 -3.94 7.16 1.83
CA ALA A 75 -4.01 7.61 0.44
C ALA A 75 -5.47 7.93 0.06
N GLY A 76 -5.71 9.07 -0.59
CA GLY A 76 -7.06 9.56 -0.89
C GLY A 76 -7.53 10.67 0.06
N LEU A 77 -8.83 10.68 0.41
CA LEU A 77 -9.49 11.75 1.16
C LEU A 77 -9.06 11.79 2.64
N THR A 78 -8.36 12.85 3.03
CA THR A 78 -7.87 13.04 4.40
C THR A 78 -8.99 13.17 5.44
N SER A 79 -10.16 13.70 5.06
CA SER A 79 -11.32 13.81 5.95
C SER A 79 -11.78 12.43 6.42
N ASP A 80 -11.87 11.48 5.50
CA ASP A 80 -12.31 10.12 5.78
C ASP A 80 -11.23 9.39 6.59
N ALA A 81 -9.96 9.63 6.27
CA ALA A 81 -8.82 9.12 7.04
C ALA A 81 -8.87 9.57 8.52
N ARG A 82 -9.28 10.81 8.80
CA ARG A 82 -9.45 11.32 10.16
C ARG A 82 -10.59 10.61 10.91
N VAL A 83 -11.70 10.36 10.23
CA VAL A 83 -12.82 9.61 10.82
C VAL A 83 -12.39 8.19 11.18
N LEU A 84 -11.72 7.49 10.25
CA LEU A 84 -11.26 6.12 10.47
C LEU A 84 -10.17 6.05 11.54
N SER A 85 -9.17 6.94 11.51
CA SER A 85 -8.11 6.96 12.53
C SER A 85 -8.63 7.24 13.94
N ASN A 86 -9.60 8.16 14.11
CA ASN A 86 -10.21 8.41 15.41
C ASN A 86 -11.03 7.21 15.90
N PHE A 87 -11.72 6.52 14.99
CA PHE A 87 -12.39 5.26 15.30
C PHE A 87 -11.38 4.19 15.74
N MET A 88 -10.27 4.02 15.02
CA MET A 88 -9.23 3.05 15.40
C MET A 88 -8.59 3.36 16.77
N ARG A 89 -8.32 4.63 17.06
CA ARG A 89 -7.82 5.06 18.37
C ARG A 89 -8.80 4.73 19.48
N SER A 90 -10.09 4.95 19.25
CA SER A 90 -11.13 4.64 20.23
C SER A 90 -11.21 3.15 20.52
N GLU A 91 -11.15 2.30 19.50
CA GLU A 91 -11.13 0.84 19.67
C GLU A 91 -9.84 0.34 20.34
N ALA A 92 -8.68 0.92 20.01
CA ALA A 92 -7.42 0.58 20.65
C ALA A 92 -7.43 0.94 22.15
N MET A 93 -7.86 2.15 22.49
CA MET A 93 -8.03 2.58 23.90
C MET A 93 -9.04 1.70 24.65
N LYS A 94 -10.15 1.34 24.00
CA LYS A 94 -11.16 0.45 24.58
C LYS A 94 -10.59 -0.93 24.92
N SER A 95 -9.75 -1.50 24.05
CA SER A 95 -9.07 -2.77 24.33
C SER A 95 -8.15 -2.67 25.56
N LYS A 96 -7.34 -1.61 25.63
CA LYS A 96 -6.46 -1.35 26.77
C LYS A 96 -7.28 -1.16 28.06
N MET A 97 -8.38 -0.42 28.03
CA MET A 97 -9.22 -0.19 29.21
C MET A 97 -9.97 -1.44 29.69
N LEU A 98 -10.47 -2.28 28.78
CA LEU A 98 -11.30 -3.43 29.14
C LEU A 98 -10.50 -4.69 29.46
N TYR A 99 -9.38 -4.89 28.75
CA TYR A 99 -8.64 -6.15 28.76
C TYR A 99 -7.17 -5.99 29.16
N ASP A 100 -6.72 -4.76 29.44
CA ASP A 100 -5.33 -4.43 29.78
C ASP A 100 -4.30 -4.97 28.77
N ARG A 101 -4.68 -5.01 27.49
CA ARG A 101 -3.81 -5.49 26.41
C ARG A 101 -3.92 -4.65 25.13
N PRO A 102 -2.82 -4.54 24.36
CA PRO A 102 -2.87 -3.92 23.04
C PRO A 102 -3.85 -4.67 22.12
N LEU A 103 -4.54 -3.92 21.26
CA LEU A 103 -5.50 -4.49 20.32
C LEU A 103 -4.75 -5.22 19.19
N PRO A 104 -5.01 -6.50 18.91
CA PRO A 104 -4.37 -7.22 17.80
C PRO A 104 -4.64 -6.51 16.46
N VAL A 105 -3.63 -6.45 15.59
CA VAL A 105 -3.69 -5.62 14.37
C VAL A 105 -4.76 -6.14 13.41
N GLN A 106 -4.84 -7.46 13.25
CA GLN A 106 -5.86 -8.09 12.39
C GLN A 106 -7.29 -7.76 12.86
N ARG A 107 -7.52 -7.66 14.18
CA ARG A 107 -8.86 -7.38 14.73
C ARG A 107 -9.34 -5.99 14.35
N ILE A 108 -8.48 -4.98 14.44
CA ILE A 108 -8.88 -3.61 14.08
C ILE A 108 -9.07 -3.46 12.58
N VAL A 109 -8.25 -4.14 11.77
CA VAL A 109 -8.39 -4.16 10.31
C VAL A 109 -9.73 -4.76 9.90
N ASN A 110 -10.12 -5.91 10.46
CA ASN A 110 -11.44 -6.51 10.20
C ASN A 110 -12.58 -5.58 10.63
N THR A 111 -12.45 -4.94 11.79
CA THR A 111 -13.46 -3.98 12.28
C THR A 111 -13.60 -2.77 11.34
N ILE A 112 -12.49 -2.30 10.75
CA ILE A 112 -12.49 -1.23 9.75
C ILE A 112 -13.12 -1.69 8.44
N ALA A 113 -12.83 -2.92 7.99
CA ALA A 113 -13.42 -3.52 6.81
C ALA A 113 -14.95 -3.61 6.94
N ASP A 114 -15.44 -4.14 8.07
CA ASP A 114 -16.88 -4.20 8.38
C ASP A 114 -17.51 -2.80 8.40
N LYS A 115 -16.85 -1.83 9.04
CA LYS A 115 -17.32 -0.45 9.08
C LYS A 115 -17.39 0.19 7.69
N ALA A 116 -16.43 -0.10 6.82
CA ALA A 116 -16.41 0.38 5.44
C ALA A 116 -17.50 -0.28 4.60
N GLN A 117 -17.70 -1.59 4.78
CA GLN A 117 -18.70 -2.38 4.06
C GLN A 117 -20.13 -1.86 4.30
N VAL A 118 -20.47 -1.43 5.53
CA VAL A 118 -21.80 -0.86 5.81
C VAL A 118 -22.08 0.35 4.91
N ASN A 119 -21.07 1.17 4.63
CA ASN A 119 -21.19 2.34 3.77
C ASN A 119 -21.28 2.00 2.28
N THR A 120 -21.02 0.75 1.87
CA THR A 120 -21.19 0.30 0.49
C THR A 120 -22.55 -0.32 0.20
N GLN A 121 -23.39 -0.51 1.22
CA GLN A 121 -24.69 -1.18 1.08
C GLN A 121 -25.89 -0.33 1.50
N GLN A 122 -25.68 0.70 2.31
CA GLN A 122 -26.77 1.56 2.79
C GLN A 122 -27.05 2.73 1.85
N TYR A 123 -28.32 2.87 1.44
CA TYR A 123 -28.80 4.01 0.66
C TYR A 123 -28.49 5.35 1.34
N GLY A 124 -28.02 6.32 0.55
CA GLY A 124 -27.70 7.67 1.04
C GLY A 124 -26.38 7.77 1.82
N ARG A 125 -25.66 6.67 1.98
CA ARG A 125 -24.25 6.68 2.41
C ARG A 125 -23.33 6.65 1.20
N ARG A 126 -22.06 7.00 1.44
CA ARG A 126 -20.99 6.88 0.45
C ARG A 126 -19.84 6.01 0.98
N PRO A 127 -19.17 5.24 0.12
CA PRO A 127 -17.91 4.59 0.48
C PRO A 127 -16.90 5.61 1.00
N TYR A 128 -15.99 5.13 1.84
CA TYR A 128 -14.85 5.94 2.26
C TYR A 128 -13.92 6.16 1.08
N GLY A 129 -13.55 7.40 0.76
CA GLY A 129 -12.65 7.72 -0.35
C GLY A 129 -11.17 7.64 0.05
N VAL A 130 -10.80 6.71 0.94
CA VAL A 130 -9.46 6.57 1.48
C VAL A 130 -9.03 5.11 1.52
N GLY A 131 -7.81 4.84 1.08
CA GLY A 131 -7.10 3.60 1.32
C GLY A 131 -6.16 3.77 2.50
N LEU A 132 -6.09 2.75 3.36
CA LEU A 132 -5.24 2.75 4.54
C LEU A 132 -4.19 1.64 4.40
N LEU A 133 -2.93 1.98 4.61
CA LEU A 133 -1.90 1.00 4.95
C LEU A 133 -1.74 0.99 6.46
N VAL A 134 -1.95 -0.15 7.09
CA VAL A 134 -1.87 -0.32 8.55
C VAL A 134 -0.63 -1.16 8.85
N ILE A 135 0.28 -0.61 9.65
CA ILE A 135 1.39 -1.38 10.22
C ILE A 135 1.20 -1.48 11.72
N GLY A 136 1.56 -2.63 12.27
CA GLY A 136 1.63 -2.81 13.71
C GLY A 136 2.49 -4.00 14.08
N HIS A 137 2.80 -4.11 15.35
CA HIS A 137 3.51 -5.26 15.90
C HIS A 137 2.71 -5.79 17.09
N ASP A 138 2.25 -7.03 17.01
CA ASP A 138 1.56 -7.69 18.12
C ASP A 138 2.28 -8.99 18.52
N GLU A 139 1.65 -9.83 19.33
CA GLU A 139 2.22 -11.10 19.81
C GLU A 139 2.59 -12.05 18.68
N THR A 140 1.95 -11.93 17.51
CA THR A 140 2.22 -12.76 16.32
C THR A 140 3.29 -12.17 15.40
N GLY A 141 3.82 -10.99 15.75
CA GLY A 141 4.92 -10.32 15.06
C GLY A 141 4.52 -9.00 14.41
N PRO A 142 5.36 -8.46 13.50
CA PRO A 142 5.01 -7.29 12.70
C PRO A 142 3.93 -7.66 11.69
N HIS A 143 3.06 -6.72 11.30
CA HIS A 143 2.02 -6.90 10.29
C HIS A 143 1.95 -5.71 9.35
N LEU A 144 1.52 -5.97 8.11
CA LEU A 144 1.19 -4.96 7.11
C LEU A 144 -0.13 -5.32 6.45
N PHE A 145 -1.13 -4.47 6.62
CA PHE A 145 -2.44 -4.62 6.01
C PHE A 145 -2.75 -3.44 5.10
N GLU A 146 -3.50 -3.69 4.03
CA GLU A 146 -4.19 -2.68 3.27
C GLU A 146 -5.69 -2.79 3.49
N CYS A 147 -6.35 -1.65 3.71
CA CYS A 147 -7.79 -1.54 3.71
C CYS A 147 -8.23 -0.67 2.54
N SER A 148 -9.12 -1.21 1.70
CA SER A 148 -9.68 -0.53 0.54
C SER A 148 -11.06 0.06 0.83
N PRO A 149 -11.46 1.16 0.16
CA PRO A 149 -12.83 1.68 0.14
C PRO A 149 -13.95 0.67 -0.07
N SER A 150 -13.66 -0.44 -0.76
CA SER A 150 -14.61 -1.53 -1.04
C SER A 150 -15.00 -2.33 0.21
N GLY A 151 -14.31 -2.14 1.34
CA GLY A 151 -14.46 -2.97 2.52
C GLY A 151 -13.64 -4.26 2.46
N THR A 152 -12.77 -4.42 1.45
CA THR A 152 -11.79 -5.51 1.41
C THR A 152 -10.54 -5.12 2.18
N SER A 153 -9.94 -6.08 2.86
CA SER A 153 -8.62 -5.93 3.45
C SER A 153 -7.69 -7.05 3.00
N PHE A 154 -6.42 -6.73 2.82
CA PHE A 154 -5.38 -7.68 2.42
C PHE A 154 -4.23 -7.60 3.40
N GLU A 155 -3.71 -8.76 3.83
CA GLU A 155 -2.45 -8.83 4.54
C GLU A 155 -1.33 -9.06 3.54
N TYR A 156 -0.29 -8.24 3.62
CA TYR A 156 0.90 -8.41 2.81
C TYR A 156 1.96 -9.17 3.59
N TYR A 157 2.40 -10.27 3.00
CA TYR A 157 3.51 -11.08 3.47
C TYR A 157 4.73 -10.77 2.60
N ALA A 158 5.82 -10.40 3.25
CA ALA A 158 7.12 -10.31 2.62
C ALA A 158 8.09 -11.14 3.45
N MET A 159 8.62 -12.20 2.85
CA MET A 159 9.65 -13.05 3.46
C MET A 159 10.99 -12.52 2.99
N SER A 160 11.55 -11.60 3.78
CA SER A 160 12.90 -11.09 3.57
C SER A 160 13.60 -11.02 4.91
N ILE A 161 14.77 -11.65 4.99
CA ILE A 161 15.71 -11.44 6.08
C ILE A 161 16.40 -10.12 5.77
N ALA A 162 15.77 -9.01 6.17
CA ALA A 162 16.29 -7.66 5.95
C ALA A 162 16.40 -6.93 7.28
N SER A 163 17.54 -6.28 7.47
CA SER A 163 17.71 -5.31 8.55
C SER A 163 16.75 -4.12 8.37
N LEU A 164 16.50 -3.38 9.46
CA LEU A 164 15.67 -2.18 9.40
C LEU A 164 16.17 -1.18 8.35
N GLU A 165 17.49 -0.98 8.25
CA GLU A 165 18.09 -0.03 7.31
C GLU A 165 17.90 -0.46 5.85
N GLU A 166 18.03 -1.75 5.54
CA GLU A 166 17.74 -2.28 4.19
C GLU A 166 16.26 -2.17 3.82
N LEU A 167 15.36 -2.44 4.78
CA LEU A 167 13.92 -2.32 4.57
C LEU A 167 13.54 -0.87 4.24
N VAL A 168 14.09 0.08 4.99
CA VAL A 168 13.90 1.51 4.74
C VAL A 168 14.53 1.92 3.40
N ARG A 169 15.74 1.45 3.09
CA ARG A 169 16.40 1.73 1.80
C ARG A 169 15.56 1.27 0.61
N HIS A 170 15.07 0.03 0.63
CA HIS A 170 14.20 -0.50 -0.44
C HIS A 170 12.92 0.31 -0.59
N GLY A 171 12.27 0.66 0.53
CA GLY A 171 11.06 1.46 0.49
C GLY A 171 11.31 2.88 -0.03
N LEU A 172 12.46 3.48 0.32
CA LEU A 172 12.85 4.80 -0.17
C LEU A 172 13.20 4.78 -1.67
N GLN A 173 13.85 3.72 -2.15
CA GLN A 173 14.09 3.51 -3.58
C GLN A 173 12.75 3.40 -4.34
N ALA A 174 11.85 2.54 -3.86
CA ALA A 174 10.52 2.42 -4.45
C ALA A 174 9.74 3.75 -4.40
N LEU A 175 9.87 4.52 -3.30
CA LEU A 175 9.23 5.83 -3.20
C LEU A 175 9.82 6.81 -4.21
N ARG A 176 11.15 6.82 -4.39
CA ARG A 176 11.84 7.64 -5.38
C ARG A 176 11.34 7.38 -6.79
N ASP A 177 11.11 6.12 -7.14
CA ASP A 177 10.61 5.73 -8.47
C ASP A 177 9.16 6.20 -8.72
N THR A 178 8.41 6.55 -7.67
CA THR A 178 7.08 7.17 -7.82
C THR A 178 7.12 8.69 -8.06
N LEU A 179 8.28 9.34 -7.90
CA LEU A 179 8.42 10.77 -8.14
C LEU A 179 8.53 11.09 -9.64
N GLN A 180 8.18 12.33 -9.98
CA GLN A 180 8.48 12.90 -11.30
C GLN A 180 10.01 13.03 -11.47
N GLN A 181 10.50 12.88 -12.70
CA GLN A 181 11.94 12.81 -13.01
C GLN A 181 12.78 13.99 -12.49
N ASP A 182 12.16 15.15 -12.26
CA ASP A 182 12.82 16.39 -11.83
C ASP A 182 12.75 16.63 -10.31
N LYS A 183 12.21 15.69 -9.53
CA LYS A 183 12.04 15.84 -8.08
C LYS A 183 12.75 14.72 -7.33
N ASP A 184 13.49 15.10 -6.29
CA ASP A 184 14.14 14.18 -5.37
C ASP A 184 13.43 14.12 -4.01
N LEU A 185 13.70 13.05 -3.27
CA LEU A 185 13.26 12.89 -1.89
C LEU A 185 14.05 13.82 -0.97
N ASN A 186 13.36 14.43 -0.02
CA ASN A 186 13.95 15.32 0.98
C ASN A 186 13.23 15.17 2.33
N ILE A 187 13.80 15.81 3.36
CA ILE A 187 13.28 15.78 4.74
C ILE A 187 11.87 16.34 4.89
N HIS A 188 11.43 17.18 3.95
CA HIS A 188 10.13 17.86 4.01
C HIS A 188 9.03 17.09 3.30
N ASN A 189 9.33 16.42 2.19
CA ASN A 189 8.38 15.69 1.38
C ASN A 189 8.25 14.21 1.78
N THR A 190 9.14 13.68 2.62
CA THR A 190 9.13 12.28 3.00
C THR A 190 8.74 12.11 4.48
N SER A 191 8.09 11.01 4.80
CA SER A 191 7.79 10.61 6.18
C SER A 191 7.96 9.11 6.31
N LEU A 192 8.59 8.70 7.40
CA LEU A 192 8.88 7.31 7.71
C LEU A 192 8.19 6.92 9.02
N GLY A 193 7.42 5.85 9.02
CA GLY A 193 6.84 5.23 10.21
C GLY A 193 7.51 3.88 10.43
N ILE A 194 7.97 3.60 11.63
CA ILE A 194 8.64 2.33 11.98
C ILE A 194 7.94 1.73 13.18
N VAL A 195 7.70 0.42 13.15
CA VAL A 195 7.28 -0.40 14.29
C VAL A 195 7.95 -1.77 14.23
N GLY A 196 8.24 -2.38 15.36
CA GLY A 196 8.80 -3.73 15.39
C GLY A 196 9.25 -4.19 16.76
N GLU A 197 10.03 -5.26 16.77
CA GLU A 197 10.58 -5.87 17.98
C GLU A 197 11.38 -4.84 18.80
N GLY A 198 10.94 -4.58 20.04
CA GLY A 198 11.58 -3.61 20.93
C GLY A 198 11.39 -2.13 20.57
N GLN A 199 10.60 -1.81 19.53
CA GLN A 199 10.36 -0.44 19.09
C GLN A 199 8.88 -0.14 18.87
N SER A 200 8.33 0.74 19.73
CA SER A 200 7.00 1.32 19.55
C SER A 200 6.91 2.16 18.27
N PHE A 201 5.71 2.23 17.69
CA PHE A 201 5.43 3.00 16.49
C PHE A 201 5.87 4.46 16.65
N ALA A 202 6.84 4.85 15.83
CA ALA A 202 7.41 6.18 15.78
C ALA A 202 7.34 6.72 14.35
N ILE A 203 6.98 8.00 14.24
CA ILE A 203 7.02 8.74 12.98
C ILE A 203 8.30 9.58 12.97
N ILE A 204 9.16 9.31 12.00
CA ILE A 204 10.43 9.98 11.76
C ILE A 204 10.24 10.97 10.61
N GLU A 205 10.44 12.24 10.90
CA GLU A 205 10.38 13.36 9.95
C GLU A 205 11.50 14.37 10.26
N GLY A 206 11.82 15.24 9.32
CA GLY A 206 12.82 16.31 9.52
C GLY A 206 14.25 15.77 9.58
N GLU A 207 15.08 16.36 10.45
CA GLU A 207 16.52 16.06 10.55
C GLU A 207 16.80 14.59 10.87
N ALA A 208 15.94 13.94 11.67
CA ALA A 208 16.09 12.53 12.02
C ALA A 208 15.91 11.59 10.80
N LEU A 209 15.25 12.07 9.74
CA LEU A 209 15.10 11.32 8.49
C LEU A 209 16.36 11.39 7.62
N GLN A 210 17.22 12.41 7.81
CA GLN A 210 18.41 12.61 6.98
C GLN A 210 19.32 11.39 6.98
N LYS A 211 19.52 10.75 8.15
CA LYS A 211 20.28 9.50 8.29
C LYS A 211 19.84 8.45 7.26
N TYR A 212 18.53 8.29 7.05
CA TYR A 212 17.99 7.28 6.15
C TYR A 212 18.01 7.71 4.68
N LEU A 213 17.93 9.02 4.41
CA LEU A 213 18.07 9.55 3.05
C LEU A 213 19.50 9.43 2.56
N ASP A 214 20.49 9.58 3.44
CA ASP A 214 21.91 9.43 3.09
C ASP A 214 22.23 7.99 2.64
N LEU A 215 21.51 6.98 3.17
CA LEU A 215 21.61 5.58 2.72
C LEU A 215 21.24 5.37 1.24
N LEU A 216 20.51 6.30 0.61
CA LEU A 216 20.24 6.25 -0.83
C LEU A 216 21.40 6.78 -1.68
N GLY A 217 22.26 7.61 -1.10
CA GLY A 217 23.27 8.40 -1.80
C GLY A 217 24.48 7.61 -2.29
N GLU A 218 24.76 6.43 -1.73
CA GLU A 218 25.98 5.67 -2.05
C GLU A 218 25.83 4.71 -3.24
N ASP A 219 24.60 4.26 -3.57
CA ASP A 219 24.34 3.27 -4.63
C ASP A 219 23.61 3.82 -5.87
N THR A 220 23.28 5.12 -5.91
CA THR A 220 22.45 5.69 -6.99
C THR A 220 23.25 6.29 -8.13
N GLY A 221 24.25 5.53 -8.60
CA GLY A 221 24.52 5.52 -10.03
C GLY A 221 23.28 4.95 -10.71
N ARG A 222 22.44 5.80 -11.32
CA ARG A 222 21.58 5.35 -12.43
C ARG A 222 22.49 4.48 -13.29
N THR A 223 22.22 3.17 -13.40
CA THR A 223 22.79 2.38 -14.49
C THR A 223 22.25 3.04 -15.75
N ARG A 224 22.98 4.03 -16.26
CA ARG A 224 22.79 4.60 -17.58
C ARG A 224 23.09 3.42 -18.49
N LEU A 225 22.05 2.69 -18.89
CA LEU A 225 22.13 1.90 -20.11
C LEU A 225 22.65 2.89 -21.16
N PRO A 226 23.82 2.63 -21.78
CA PRO A 226 24.34 3.53 -22.78
C PRO A 226 23.29 3.66 -23.88
N GLY A 227 22.90 4.90 -24.18
CA GLY A 227 21.99 5.21 -25.26
C GLY A 227 22.58 4.72 -26.58
N GLY A 228 22.24 3.49 -26.96
CA GLY A 228 22.40 2.99 -28.31
C GLY A 228 21.31 3.62 -29.16
N SER A 229 21.70 4.54 -30.03
CA SER A 229 20.87 4.97 -31.14
C SER A 229 20.56 3.75 -32.01
N ALA A 230 19.39 3.13 -31.82
CA ALA A 230 18.88 2.15 -32.75
C ALA A 230 18.29 2.90 -33.95
N THR A 231 19.11 3.05 -34.98
CA THR A 231 18.68 3.34 -36.35
C THR A 231 17.60 2.33 -36.73
N ALA A 232 16.40 2.84 -37.03
CA ALA A 232 15.31 2.04 -37.56
C ALA A 232 15.76 1.39 -38.88
N THR A 233 16.01 0.09 -38.84
CA THR A 233 16.17 -0.73 -40.04
C THR A 233 14.89 -1.53 -40.18
N SER A 234 14.11 -1.21 -41.22
CA SER A 234 12.87 -1.89 -41.56
C SER A 234 13.11 -3.38 -41.83
N SER A 235 12.59 -4.25 -40.97
CA SER A 235 12.42 -5.66 -41.30
C SER A 235 10.94 -5.93 -41.55
N THR A 236 10.66 -6.36 -42.78
CA THR A 236 9.38 -6.84 -43.28
C THR A 236 8.91 -8.06 -42.50
N ALA A 237 7.62 -8.07 -42.11
CA ALA A 237 6.98 -9.21 -41.46
C ALA A 237 6.93 -10.44 -42.41
N PRO A 238 7.12 -11.66 -41.90
CA PRO A 238 7.00 -12.87 -42.70
C PRO A 238 5.52 -13.20 -42.97
N THR A 239 5.25 -13.66 -44.20
CA THR A 239 3.93 -14.01 -44.74
C THR A 239 3.38 -15.30 -44.12
N ASP A 240 2.05 -15.43 -44.13
CA ASP A 240 1.23 -16.46 -43.44
C ASP A 240 1.49 -17.95 -43.79
N GLN A 241 2.51 -18.29 -44.57
CA GLN A 241 2.85 -19.68 -44.89
C GLN A 241 3.85 -20.34 -43.92
N GLU A 242 4.47 -19.60 -43.01
CA GLU A 242 5.41 -20.16 -42.01
C GLU A 242 4.76 -20.48 -40.65
N ARG A 243 3.45 -20.22 -40.48
CA ARG A 243 2.72 -20.47 -39.22
C ARG A 243 2.16 -21.88 -39.06
N GLU A 244 2.20 -22.71 -40.10
CA GLU A 244 1.51 -24.01 -40.11
C GLU A 244 2.37 -25.20 -39.65
N ASN A 245 3.67 -25.00 -39.38
CA ASN A 245 4.60 -26.09 -39.00
C ASN A 245 5.31 -25.92 -37.64
N ALA A 246 4.75 -25.15 -36.71
CA ALA A 246 5.31 -25.03 -35.36
C ALA A 246 4.57 -25.96 -34.38
N GLU A 247 5.26 -27.01 -33.91
CA GLU A 247 4.79 -27.89 -32.82
C GLU A 247 4.58 -27.11 -31.51
N PRO A 248 3.57 -27.46 -30.69
CA PRO A 248 3.30 -26.73 -29.45
C PRO A 248 4.32 -27.06 -28.36
N ALA A 249 5.08 -26.05 -27.91
CA ALA A 249 5.94 -26.16 -26.74
C ALA A 249 5.10 -26.38 -25.47
N ALA A 250 5.41 -27.46 -24.76
CA ALA A 250 4.71 -27.97 -23.59
C ALA A 250 4.66 -26.98 -22.42
N ALA A 251 3.48 -26.85 -21.81
CA ALA A 251 3.27 -26.22 -20.52
C ALA A 251 3.83 -27.11 -19.40
N VAL A 252 4.80 -26.60 -18.63
CA VAL A 252 5.33 -27.29 -17.45
C VAL A 252 4.41 -26.94 -16.27
N LEU A 253 3.53 -27.87 -15.92
CA LEU A 253 2.78 -27.88 -14.66
C LEU A 253 3.73 -28.33 -13.53
N PHE A 254 3.94 -27.48 -12.53
CA PHE A 254 4.58 -27.88 -11.27
C PHE A 254 3.52 -28.56 -10.40
N GLU A 255 3.67 -29.88 -10.24
CA GLU A 255 2.83 -30.72 -9.40
C GLU A 255 3.26 -30.60 -7.93
N ALA A 256 2.29 -30.36 -7.05
CA ALA A 256 2.48 -30.31 -5.60
C ALA A 256 2.79 -31.71 -5.07
N ALA A 257 3.92 -31.87 -4.37
CA ALA A 257 4.25 -33.09 -3.66
C ALA A 257 3.55 -33.09 -2.29
N ASP A 258 2.49 -33.89 -2.16
CA ASP A 258 2.00 -34.35 -0.86
C ASP A 258 2.89 -35.52 -0.37
N PRO A 259 3.34 -35.54 0.90
CA PRO A 259 4.04 -36.68 1.46
C PRO A 259 3.04 -37.79 1.82
N MET A 260 3.11 -38.91 1.09
CA MET A 260 2.49 -40.17 1.53
C MET A 260 3.40 -40.83 2.57
N ASP A 261 2.91 -40.88 3.81
CA ASP A 261 3.24 -41.93 4.76
C ASP A 261 2.90 -43.30 4.14
N THR A 262 3.83 -44.25 4.19
CA THR A 262 3.52 -45.64 4.55
C THR A 262 4.79 -46.38 4.95
N ASP A 263 4.87 -46.68 6.24
CA ASP A 263 5.47 -47.92 6.73
C ASP A 263 4.80 -49.12 6.04
N ALA A 264 5.56 -49.85 5.23
CA ALA A 264 5.72 -51.32 5.21
C ALA A 264 6.51 -51.75 3.97
#